data_AF-A0A2V8IB36-F1
#
_entry.id   AF-A0A2V8IB36-F1
#
_cell.length_a   1.000
_cell.length_b   1.000
_cell.length_c   1.000
_cell.angle_alpha   90.00
_cell.angle_beta   90.00
_cell.angle_gamma   90.00
#
_symmetry.space_group_name_H-M   'P 1'
#
loop_
_entity.id
_entity.type
_entity.pdbx_description
1 polymer ?
#
loop_
_entity_poly.entity_id
_entity_poly.type
_entity_poly.pdbx_seq_one_letter_code
_entity_poly.pdbx_strand_id
1 'polypeptide(L)' 'MPHIIVGTAGHIDHGKTALVKALTGIDADRLKEEKERGITIDIGFAH' A
#
# COMPACT_ATOMS: atom_id res chain seq x y z
N MET A 1 -16.41 -12.75 13.09
CA MET A 1 -15.58 -13.44 12.08
C MET A 1 -14.13 -13.34 12.52
N PRO A 2 -13.27 -14.33 12.27
CA PRO A 2 -11.84 -14.20 12.57
C PRO A 2 -11.23 -13.11 11.69
N HIS A 3 -10.34 -12.29 12.27
CA HIS A 3 -9.56 -11.30 11.54
C HIS A 3 -8.22 -11.92 11.10
N ILE A 4 -7.80 -11.63 9.87
CA ILE A 4 -6.50 -12.05 9.33
C ILE A 4 -5.72 -10.80 8.95
N ILE A 5 -4.44 -10.75 9.35
CA ILE A 5 -3.52 -9.67 8.98
C ILE A 5 -2.59 -10.20 7.89
N VAL A 6 -2.52 -9.49 6.76
CA VAL A 6 -1.67 -9.84 5.62
C VAL A 6 -0.72 -8.68 5.32
N GLY A 7 0.58 -8.97 5.23
CA GLY A 7 1.60 -8.00 4.82
C GLY A 7 2.03 -8.23 3.38
N THR A 8 2.10 -7.16 2.58
CA THR A 8 2.67 -7.20 1.22
C THR A 8 4.17 -6.86 1.26
N ALA A 9 5.00 -7.71 0.68
CA ALA A 9 6.45 -7.49 0.55
C ALA A 9 6.89 -7.59 -0.91
N GLY A 10 8.03 -7.01 -1.26
CA GLY A 10 8.57 -7.01 -2.63
C GLY A 10 9.48 -5.81 -2.91
N HIS A 11 10.21 -5.89 -4.03
CA HIS A 11 11.16 -4.84 -4.47
C HIS A 11 10.46 -3.50 -4.71
N ILE A 12 11.20 -2.40 -4.62
CA ILE A 12 10.68 -1.05 -4.94
C ILE A 12 10.09 -1.05 -6.36
N ASP A 13 9.02 -0.29 -6.56
CA ASP A 13 8.28 -0.16 -7.83
C ASP A 13 7.65 -1.44 -8.42
N HIS A 14 7.64 -2.57 -7.70
CA HIS A 14 6.92 -3.79 -8.12
C HIS A 14 5.40 -3.75 -7.84
N GLY A 15 4.80 -2.55 -7.72
CA GLY A 15 3.35 -2.39 -7.68
C GLY A 15 2.64 -2.83 -6.39
N LYS A 16 3.34 -2.95 -5.26
CA LYS A 16 2.73 -3.34 -3.97
C LYS A 16 1.54 -2.44 -3.59
N THR A 17 1.71 -1.12 -3.63
CA THR A 17 0.65 -0.15 -3.32
C THR A 17 -0.52 -0.26 -4.30
N ALA A 18 -0.22 -0.44 -5.60
CA ALA A 18 -1.23 -0.64 -6.62
C ALA A 18 -2.05 -1.92 -6.37
N LEU A 19 -1.40 -3.01 -5.96
CA LEU A 19 -2.07 -4.26 -5.59
C LEU A 19 -3.00 -4.07 -4.40
N VAL A 20 -2.54 -3.42 -3.32
CA VAL A 20 -3.38 -3.13 -2.15
C VAL A 20 -4.61 -2.32 -2.55
N LYS A 21 -4.43 -1.27 -3.37
CA LYS A 21 -5.52 -0.44 -3.87
C LYS A 21 -6.51 -1.20 -4.75
N ALA A 22 -6.03 -2.11 -5.61
CA ALA A 22 -6.89 -2.94 -6.44
C ALA A 22 -7.73 -3.93 -5.61
N LEU A 23 -7.17 -4.46 -4.52
CA LEU A 23 -7.85 -5.44 -3.66
C LEU A 23 -8.82 -4.81 -2.67
N THR A 24 -8.52 -3.60 -2.17
CA THR A 24 -9.25 -2.98 -1.05
C THR A 24 -9.98 -1.70 -1.44
N GLY A 25 -9.65 -1.10 -2.58
CA GLY A 25 -10.09 0.26 -2.95
C GLY A 25 -9.39 1.38 -2.18
N ILE A 26 -8.53 1.05 -1.20
CA ILE A 26 -7.86 2.02 -0.33
C ILE A 26 -6.47 2.33 -0.89
N ASP A 27 -6.18 3.61 -1.02
CA ASP A 27 -4.84 4.08 -1.40
C ASP A 27 -3.93 4.14 -0.16
N ALA A 28 -2.94 3.25 -0.12
CA ALA A 28 -2.02 3.14 1.00
C ALA A 28 -0.96 4.26 1.04
N ASP A 29 -0.64 4.86 -0.13
CA ASP A 29 0.24 6.04 -0.23
C ASP A 29 -0.59 7.30 0.08
N ARG A 30 -0.69 7.60 1.38
CA ARG A 30 -1.53 8.69 1.90
C ARG A 30 -0.81 10.03 1.94
N LEU A 31 0.52 10.02 2.02
CA LEU A 31 1.31 11.24 2.13
C LEU A 31 1.45 11.91 0.78
N LYS A 32 1.46 13.25 0.78
CA LYS A 32 1.68 14.04 -0.44
C LYS A 32 3.04 13.71 -1.08
N GLU A 33 4.07 13.57 -0.24
CA GLU A 33 5.44 13.24 -0.69
C GLU A 33 5.51 11.87 -1.40
N GLU A 34 4.77 10.86 -0.92
CA GLU A 34 4.72 9.53 -1.56
C GLU A 34 4.20 9.64 -3.00
N LYS A 35 3.14 10.43 -3.19
CA LYS A 35 2.53 10.66 -4.51
C LYS A 35 3.42 11.49 -5.43
N GLU A 36 4.09 12.49 -4.89
CA GLU A 36 5.02 13.34 -5.66
C GLU A 36 6.27 12.59 -6.10
N ARG A 37 6.79 11.70 -5.23
CA ARG A 37 8.00 10.92 -5.50
C ARG A 37 7.73 9.59 -6.21
N GLY A 38 6.47 9.12 -6.20
CA GLY A 38 6.09 7.82 -6.74
C GLY A 38 6.60 6.64 -5.92
N ILE A 39 6.96 6.84 -4.64
CA ILE A 39 7.49 5.80 -3.76
C ILE A 39 6.81 5.84 -2.40
N THR A 40 6.50 4.67 -1.85
CA THR A 40 6.01 4.52 -0.47
C THR A 40 7.15 4.79 0.51
N ILE A 41 6.90 5.62 1.52
CA ILE A 41 7.92 6.00 2.53
C ILE A 41 7.47 5.70 3.96
N ASP A 42 6.18 5.44 4.18
CA ASP A 42 5.60 5.01 5.46
C ASP A 42 4.87 3.67 5.32
N ILE A 43 4.60 2.99 6.43
CA ILE A 43 3.79 1.77 6.41
C ILE A 43 2.31 2.16 6.22
N GLY A 44 1.74 1.74 5.10
CA GLY A 44 0.31 1.89 4.80
C GLY A 44 -0.55 0.73 5.30
N PHE A 45 -1.83 1.01 5.59
CA PHE A 45 -2.82 0.02 6.03
C PHE A 45 -4.10 0.13 5.20
N ALA A 46 -4.74 -1.02 4.94
CA ALA A 46 -6.03 -1.13 4.26
C ALA A 46 -6.85 -2.27 4.89
N HIS A 47 -8.18 -2.20 4.79
CA HIS A 47 -9.14 -3.16 5.35
C HIS A 47 -10.34 -3.35 4.44
#